data_AF-A0A413VCS1-F1
#
_entry.id   AF-A0A413VCS1-F1
#
_cell.length_a   1.000
_cell.length_b   1.000
_cell.length_c   1.000
_cell.angle_alpha   90.00
_cell.angle_beta   90.00
_cell.angle_gamma   90.00
#
_symmetry.space_group_name_H-M   'P 1'
#
loop_
_entity.id
_entity.type
_entity.pdbx_description
1 polymer ?
#
loop_
_entity_poly.entity_id
_entity_poly.type
_entity_poly.pdbx_seq_one_letter_code
_entity_poly.pdbx_strand_id
1 'polypeptide(L)'
;MGNFDYKNICLQIKTRENFTDSMFVEFMKDWNFTEKEYDKFLDTIGDSNISNKYSRRIVDFFINYKDGALLPDRCGPYEPLSYNFNKNDTSDPIEWLSFPAGSVLLKKRYKYTAEIKNDYFAIIFSNGKVLIPKRVLPEYLGKITFWFSKQRKIDMVFLEQLLRDLCTYLDADNGIIFDQDTDEILLDIF
;
A
#
# COMPACT_ATOMS: atom_id res chain seq x y z
N MET A 1 -5.02 18.03 -4.40
CA MET A 1 -5.28 16.70 -4.99
C MET A 1 -4.87 15.66 -3.96
N GLY A 2 -5.86 15.19 -3.20
CA GLY A 2 -5.73 14.20 -2.14
C GLY A 2 -7.08 13.48 -2.01
N ASN A 3 -7.15 12.44 -1.18
CA ASN A 3 -8.30 11.55 -0.97
C ASN A 3 -9.66 12.22 -0.66
N PHE A 4 -9.70 13.56 -0.55
CA PHE A 4 -10.87 14.38 -0.19
C PHE A 4 -11.60 15.03 -1.38
N ASP A 5 -11.08 14.89 -2.60
CA ASP A 5 -11.77 15.36 -3.81
C ASP A 5 -12.58 14.18 -4.35
N TYR A 6 -13.89 14.11 -4.12
CA TYR A 6 -14.72 12.95 -4.51
C TYR A 6 -14.77 12.72 -6.05
N LYS A 7 -14.30 13.69 -6.83
CA LYS A 7 -14.33 13.69 -8.29
C LYS A 7 -13.12 13.00 -8.93
N ASN A 8 -12.94 11.71 -8.66
CA ASN A 8 -11.90 10.89 -9.28
C ASN A 8 -12.46 9.70 -10.06
N ILE A 9 -11.70 9.23 -11.04
CA ILE A 9 -11.77 7.84 -11.50
C ILE A 9 -10.70 7.07 -10.72
N CYS A 10 -11.13 5.99 -10.08
CA CYS A 10 -10.30 5.17 -9.24
C CYS A 10 -9.94 3.88 -9.95
N LEU A 11 -8.68 3.47 -9.83
CA LEU A 11 -8.23 2.14 -10.21
C LEU A 11 -7.86 1.42 -8.91
N GLN A 12 -8.42 0.25 -8.68
CA GLN A 12 -8.17 -0.51 -7.46
C GLN A 12 -7.84 -1.96 -7.78
N ILE A 13 -6.83 -2.48 -7.09
CA ILE A 13 -6.58 -3.92 -7.04
C ILE A 13 -6.57 -4.40 -5.59
N LYS A 14 -6.89 -5.68 -5.41
CA LYS A 14 -6.81 -6.36 -4.12
C LYS A 14 -6.05 -7.66 -4.27
N THR A 15 -5.32 -8.03 -3.24
CA THR A 15 -4.59 -9.29 -3.16
C THR A 15 -4.74 -9.91 -1.78
N ARG A 16 -4.74 -11.24 -1.73
CA ARG A 16 -4.70 -12.04 -0.50
C ARG A 16 -3.30 -12.07 0.14
N GLU A 17 -2.28 -11.59 -0.56
CA GLU A 17 -0.89 -11.57 -0.10
C GLU A 17 -0.70 -10.66 1.13
N ASN A 18 0.07 -11.16 2.10
CA ASN A 18 0.47 -10.40 3.29
C ASN A 18 1.79 -9.65 3.03
N PHE A 19 1.76 -8.33 3.17
CA PHE A 19 2.92 -7.49 2.93
C PHE A 19 3.82 -7.37 4.15
N THR A 20 3.37 -7.84 5.32
CA THR A 20 4.12 -7.76 6.56
C THR A 20 5.43 -8.55 6.45
N ASP A 21 6.51 -8.01 6.98
CA ASP A 21 7.78 -8.74 7.13
C ASP A 21 7.58 -10.00 8.00
N SER A 22 8.21 -11.11 7.57
CA SER A 22 8.08 -12.41 8.23
C SER A 22 8.52 -12.42 9.70
N MET A 23 9.48 -11.59 10.10
CA MET A 23 9.94 -11.49 11.49
C MET A 23 8.83 -10.95 12.40
N PHE A 24 8.08 -9.96 11.92
CA PHE A 24 6.90 -9.46 12.60
C PHE A 24 5.79 -10.50 12.68
N VAL A 25 5.54 -11.23 11.58
CA VAL A 25 4.53 -12.30 11.54
C VAL A 25 4.85 -13.38 12.59
N GLU A 26 6.12 -13.80 12.68
CA GLU A 26 6.55 -14.80 13.67
C GLU A 26 6.50 -14.25 15.09
N PHE A 27 6.98 -13.01 15.32
CA PHE A 27 6.92 -12.36 16.63
C PHE A 27 5.49 -12.25 17.17
N MET A 28 4.53 -11.94 16.29
CA MET A 28 3.12 -11.76 16.67
C MET A 28 2.32 -13.06 16.81
N LYS A 29 2.89 -14.23 16.50
CA LYS A 29 2.15 -15.50 16.40
C LYS A 29 1.33 -15.84 17.65
N ASP A 30 1.90 -15.61 18.83
CA ASP A 30 1.28 -15.98 20.11
C ASP A 30 0.56 -14.82 20.81
N TRP A 31 0.69 -13.58 20.30
CA TRP A 31 0.10 -12.36 20.90
C TRP A 31 0.28 -12.24 22.43
N ASN A 32 1.43 -12.69 22.93
CA ASN A 32 1.73 -12.72 24.36
C ASN A 32 3.10 -12.09 24.62
N PHE A 33 3.17 -10.78 24.45
CA PHE A 33 4.37 -9.99 24.70
C PHE A 33 4.02 -8.64 25.32
N THR A 34 4.99 -8.07 26.03
CA THR A 34 4.94 -6.74 26.62
C THR A 34 5.49 -5.69 25.66
N GLU A 35 5.18 -4.43 25.93
CA GLU A 35 5.74 -3.29 25.18
C GLU A 35 7.28 -3.31 25.19
N LYS A 36 7.90 -3.64 26.34
CA LYS A 36 9.36 -3.76 26.46
C LYS A 36 9.98 -4.88 25.64
N GLU A 37 9.26 -5.99 25.46
CA GLU A 37 9.74 -7.09 24.60
C GLU A 37 9.63 -6.72 23.13
N TYR A 38 8.59 -5.97 22.78
CA TYR A 38 8.43 -5.40 21.45
C TYR A 38 9.50 -4.36 21.12
N ASP A 39 9.82 -3.44 22.03
CA ASP A 39 10.91 -2.48 21.84
C ASP A 39 12.25 -3.17 21.59
N LYS A 40 12.56 -4.20 22.39
CA LYS A 40 13.77 -5.02 22.20
C LYS A 40 13.76 -5.75 20.85
N PHE A 41 12.61 -6.23 20.41
CA PHE A 41 12.47 -6.85 19.10
C PHE A 41 12.76 -5.84 17.98
N LEU A 42 12.24 -4.61 18.09
CA LEU A 42 12.56 -3.53 17.15
C LEU A 42 14.07 -3.22 17.11
N ASP A 43 14.72 -3.17 18.28
CA ASP A 43 16.18 -3.00 18.35
C ASP A 43 16.96 -4.13 17.64
N THR A 44 16.43 -5.36 17.64
CA THR A 44 17.11 -6.50 16.99
C THR A 44 16.99 -6.50 15.48
N ILE A 45 15.89 -5.98 14.93
CA ILE A 45 15.69 -5.91 13.49
C ILE A 45 16.36 -4.66 12.91
N GLY A 46 16.25 -3.51 13.57
CA GLY A 46 16.63 -2.22 13.01
C GLY A 46 15.74 -1.83 11.82
N ASP A 47 15.42 -0.54 11.72
CA ASP A 47 14.47 0.02 10.76
C ASP A 47 14.76 -0.42 9.30
N SER A 48 16.03 -0.39 8.89
CA SER A 48 16.46 -0.70 7.51
C SER A 48 16.35 -2.17 7.07
N ASN A 49 16.04 -3.10 7.98
CA ASN A 49 15.90 -4.53 7.65
C ASN A 49 14.46 -4.96 7.42
N ILE A 50 13.47 -4.11 7.73
CA ILE A 50 12.06 -4.44 7.60
C ILE A 50 11.69 -4.49 6.12
N SER A 51 11.34 -5.68 5.62
CA SER A 51 11.07 -5.87 4.20
C SER A 51 10.25 -7.10 3.85
N ASN A 52 9.46 -6.96 2.79
CA ASN A 52 8.73 -8.06 2.18
C ASN A 52 8.94 -8.08 0.65
N LYS A 53 9.06 -9.28 0.07
CA LYS A 53 9.25 -9.49 -1.38
C LYS A 53 8.14 -8.85 -2.21
N TYR A 54 6.91 -8.87 -1.72
CA TYR A 54 5.74 -8.34 -2.39
C TYR A 54 5.71 -6.81 -2.30
N SER A 55 6.07 -6.24 -1.15
CA SER A 55 6.29 -4.80 -1.01
C SER A 55 7.34 -4.28 -2.00
N ARG A 56 8.44 -5.02 -2.19
CA ARG A 56 9.46 -4.71 -3.22
C ARG A 56 8.88 -4.72 -4.63
N ARG A 57 8.16 -5.80 -5.01
CA ARG A 57 7.48 -5.90 -6.32
C ARG A 57 6.53 -4.72 -6.57
N ILE A 58 5.75 -4.32 -5.56
CA ILE A 58 4.85 -3.17 -5.69
C ILE A 58 5.66 -1.91 -6.00
N VAL A 59 6.67 -1.57 -5.20
CA VAL A 59 7.49 -0.37 -5.42
C VAL A 59 8.21 -0.41 -6.78
N ASP A 60 8.75 -1.57 -7.16
CA ASP A 60 9.42 -1.78 -8.45
C ASP A 60 8.45 -1.57 -9.63
N PHE A 61 7.19 -1.97 -9.51
CA PHE A 61 6.18 -1.69 -10.53
C PHE A 61 6.01 -0.19 -10.74
N PHE A 62 5.86 0.60 -9.68
CA PHE A 62 5.71 2.06 -9.80
C PHE A 62 6.93 2.73 -10.45
N ILE A 63 8.14 2.24 -10.17
CA ILE A 63 9.39 2.79 -10.72
C ILE A 63 9.52 2.47 -12.20
N ASN A 64 9.25 1.21 -12.59
CA ASN A 64 9.63 0.68 -13.89
C ASN A 64 8.49 0.64 -14.91
N TYR A 65 7.23 0.85 -14.49
CA TYR A 65 6.10 0.78 -15.40
C TYR A 65 6.20 1.83 -16.52
N LYS A 66 6.28 1.33 -17.78
CA LYS A 66 6.37 2.11 -19.03
C LYS A 66 7.35 3.27 -18.93
N ASP A 67 8.63 2.96 -18.75
CA ASP A 67 9.73 3.93 -18.66
C ASP A 67 9.52 4.99 -17.57
N GLY A 68 8.94 4.59 -16.44
CA GLY A 68 8.69 5.47 -15.29
C GLY A 68 7.47 6.38 -15.46
N ALA A 69 6.51 6.01 -16.30
CA ALA A 69 5.22 6.71 -16.43
C ALA A 69 4.52 6.90 -15.06
N LEU A 70 4.68 5.92 -14.17
CA LEU A 70 4.16 5.97 -12.81
C LEU A 70 5.16 6.45 -11.76
N LEU A 71 6.40 6.78 -12.09
CA LEU A 71 7.40 7.16 -11.08
C LEU A 71 6.87 8.29 -10.18
N PRO A 72 6.72 8.08 -8.85
CA PRO A 72 6.20 9.09 -7.95
C PRO A 72 7.17 10.27 -7.79
N ASP A 73 6.63 11.44 -7.47
CA ASP A 73 7.45 12.60 -7.08
C ASP A 73 7.63 12.65 -5.55
N ARG A 74 6.60 12.22 -4.81
CA ARG A 74 6.54 12.29 -3.34
C ARG A 74 6.00 10.98 -2.77
N CYS A 75 6.42 10.64 -1.56
CA CYS A 75 5.92 9.51 -0.80
C CYS A 75 5.79 9.82 0.70
N GLY A 76 5.17 8.90 1.44
CA GLY A 76 5.04 8.97 2.88
C GLY A 76 4.04 7.93 3.40
N PRO A 77 4.04 7.63 4.70
CA PRO A 77 3.05 6.72 5.29
C PRO A 77 1.66 7.37 5.44
N TYR A 78 1.58 8.71 5.51
CA TYR A 78 0.34 9.49 5.65
C TYR A 78 0.49 10.90 5.04
N GLU A 79 -0.62 11.57 4.69
CA GLU A 79 -0.61 12.98 4.27
C GLU A 79 -0.44 13.91 5.49
N PRO A 80 0.24 15.07 5.36
CA PRO A 80 0.83 15.61 4.14
C PRO A 80 2.16 14.94 3.76
N LEU A 81 2.36 14.63 2.47
CA LEU A 81 3.61 14.00 2.00
C LEU A 81 4.81 14.97 2.02
N SER A 82 5.71 14.76 2.99
CA SER A 82 6.94 15.55 3.17
C SER A 82 8.14 15.02 2.39
N TYR A 83 8.18 13.72 2.06
CA TYR A 83 9.35 13.06 1.46
C TYR A 83 9.33 13.11 -0.07
N ASN A 84 10.51 13.36 -0.67
CA ASN A 84 10.73 13.14 -2.10
C ASN A 84 10.92 11.65 -2.34
N PHE A 85 10.31 11.13 -3.40
CA PHE A 85 10.54 9.74 -3.77
C PHE A 85 11.91 9.60 -4.44
N ASN A 86 12.78 8.74 -3.89
CA ASN A 86 14.09 8.44 -4.46
C ASN A 86 14.10 7.04 -5.07
N LYS A 87 14.09 6.94 -6.40
CA LYS A 87 14.11 5.62 -7.07
C LYS A 87 15.38 4.80 -6.82
N ASN A 88 16.48 5.45 -6.39
CA ASN A 88 17.74 4.78 -6.09
C ASN A 88 17.82 4.31 -4.63
N ASP A 89 16.88 4.73 -3.78
CA ASP A 89 16.78 4.32 -2.39
C ASP A 89 15.31 4.14 -2.01
N THR A 90 14.87 2.90 -2.08
CA THR A 90 13.48 2.49 -1.85
C THR A 90 13.27 1.87 -0.47
N SER A 91 14.26 1.96 0.42
CA SER A 91 14.23 1.38 1.77
C SER A 91 13.00 1.83 2.55
N ASP A 92 12.82 3.14 2.75
CA ASP A 92 11.70 3.74 3.47
C ASP A 92 10.31 3.26 2.99
N PRO A 93 9.91 3.38 1.71
CA PRO A 93 8.58 2.92 1.28
C PRO A 93 8.41 1.40 1.38
N ILE A 94 9.48 0.61 1.22
CA ILE A 94 9.39 -0.83 1.43
C ILE A 94 9.16 -1.14 2.90
N GLU A 95 9.90 -0.48 3.80
CA GLU A 95 9.77 -0.62 5.25
C GLU A 95 8.36 -0.23 5.72
N TRP A 96 7.88 0.97 5.39
CA TRP A 96 6.56 1.45 5.80
C TRP A 96 5.43 0.53 5.37
N LEU A 97 5.55 -0.09 4.19
CA LEU A 97 4.57 -1.04 3.69
C LEU A 97 4.68 -2.42 4.36
N SER A 98 5.91 -2.83 4.68
CA SER A 98 6.20 -4.13 5.28
C SER A 98 6.01 -4.15 6.80
N PHE A 99 5.74 -2.99 7.40
CA PHE A 99 5.31 -2.89 8.78
C PHE A 99 3.88 -3.47 8.97
N PRO A 100 3.57 -4.07 10.14
CA PRO A 100 2.20 -4.51 10.43
C PRO A 100 1.20 -3.36 10.38
N ALA A 101 0.08 -3.56 9.68
CA ALA A 101 -0.89 -2.49 9.38
C ALA A 101 -0.28 -1.28 8.64
N GLY A 102 0.82 -1.51 7.90
CA GLY A 102 1.56 -0.50 7.17
C GLY A 102 0.82 0.10 5.98
N SER A 103 1.22 1.30 5.58
CA SER A 103 0.70 1.96 4.40
C SER A 103 1.73 2.86 3.74
N VAL A 104 1.61 3.01 2.43
CA VAL A 104 2.40 3.98 1.66
C VAL A 104 1.49 4.76 0.75
N LEU A 105 1.59 6.07 0.83
CA LEU A 105 1.04 7.01 -0.12
C LEU A 105 2.12 7.42 -1.11
N LEU A 106 1.80 7.32 -2.40
CA LEU A 106 2.64 7.73 -3.51
C LEU A 106 1.90 8.82 -4.29
N LYS A 107 2.63 9.84 -4.73
CA LYS A 107 2.03 10.97 -5.42
C LYS A 107 2.88 11.41 -6.59
N LYS A 108 2.24 11.46 -7.75
CA LYS A 108 2.80 12.10 -8.94
C LYS A 108 2.00 13.36 -9.22
N ARG A 109 2.67 14.50 -9.09
CA ARG A 109 2.10 15.83 -9.27
C ARG A 109 1.33 15.84 -10.58
N TYR A 110 0.09 16.34 -10.53
CA TYR A 110 -0.74 16.54 -11.72
C TYR A 110 -1.16 15.25 -12.45
N LYS A 111 -0.92 14.07 -11.89
CA LYS A 111 -1.26 12.79 -12.51
C LYS A 111 -2.13 11.94 -11.60
N TYR A 112 -1.61 11.54 -10.44
CA TYR A 112 -2.33 10.63 -9.54
C TYR A 112 -1.87 10.78 -8.09
N THR A 113 -2.73 10.33 -7.18
CA THR A 113 -2.34 9.87 -5.84
C THR A 113 -2.60 8.38 -5.79
N ALA A 114 -1.75 7.60 -5.12
CA ALA A 114 -1.96 6.19 -4.89
C ALA A 114 -1.73 5.86 -3.42
N GLU A 115 -2.49 4.91 -2.89
CA GLU A 115 -2.36 4.38 -1.54
C GLU A 115 -2.23 2.87 -1.64
N ILE A 116 -1.23 2.34 -0.96
CA ILE A 116 -0.97 0.92 -0.83
C ILE A 116 -1.16 0.59 0.65
N LYS A 117 -2.04 -0.35 0.97
CA LYS A 117 -2.33 -0.79 2.34
C LYS A 117 -1.98 -2.24 2.55
N ASN A 118 -1.38 -2.49 3.71
CA ASN A 118 -1.25 -3.79 4.33
C ASN A 118 -2.27 -3.88 5.46
N ASP A 119 -3.37 -4.62 5.26
CA ASP A 119 -4.47 -4.76 6.22
C ASP A 119 -4.23 -5.85 7.29
N TYR A 120 -2.97 -6.23 7.51
CA TYR A 120 -2.58 -7.12 8.61
C TYR A 120 -2.88 -6.51 9.99
N PHE A 121 -2.62 -7.27 11.05
CA PHE A 121 -2.86 -6.79 12.42
C PHE A 121 -1.91 -5.66 12.81
N ALA A 122 -2.47 -4.64 13.47
CA ALA A 122 -1.68 -3.63 14.15
C ALA A 122 -1.30 -4.11 15.56
N ILE A 123 -0.12 -3.74 16.02
CA ILE A 123 0.31 -3.97 17.40
C ILE A 123 -0.16 -2.78 18.24
N ILE A 124 -0.98 -3.03 19.26
CA ILE A 124 -1.52 -2.00 20.15
C ILE A 124 -1.30 -2.45 21.57
N PHE A 125 -0.81 -1.56 22.42
CA PHE A 125 -0.61 -1.82 23.84
C PHE A 125 -1.67 -1.13 24.70
N SER A 126 -2.03 -1.77 25.80
CA SER A 126 -2.83 -1.18 26.87
C SER A 126 -2.23 -1.58 28.21
N ASN A 127 -1.88 -0.60 29.04
CA ASN A 127 -1.22 -0.82 30.33
C ASN A 127 0.04 -1.72 30.22
N GLY A 128 0.85 -1.51 29.17
CA GLY A 128 2.11 -2.23 28.92
C GLY A 128 1.96 -3.67 28.41
N LYS A 129 0.73 -4.14 28.17
CA LYS A 129 0.45 -5.47 27.58
C LYS A 129 -0.14 -5.32 26.19
N VAL A 130 0.24 -6.23 25.29
CA VAL A 130 -0.35 -6.25 23.95
C VAL A 130 -1.84 -6.57 24.02
N LEU A 131 -2.63 -5.85 23.24
CA LEU A 131 -4.03 -6.14 23.00
C LEU A 131 -4.14 -7.20 21.89
N ILE A 132 -4.70 -8.35 22.23
CA ILE A 132 -4.97 -9.41 21.26
C ILE A 132 -6.01 -8.89 20.24
N PRO A 133 -5.74 -8.96 18.92
CA PRO A 133 -6.69 -8.56 17.91
C PRO A 133 -7.99 -9.35 18.02
N LYS A 134 -9.12 -8.64 18.04
CA LYS A 134 -10.46 -9.26 18.06
C LYS A 134 -11.07 -9.42 16.67
N ARG A 135 -10.57 -8.68 15.69
CA ARG A 135 -11.06 -8.73 14.31
C ARG A 135 -10.49 -9.94 13.60
N VAL A 136 -11.28 -10.55 12.72
CA VAL A 136 -10.75 -11.51 11.74
C VAL A 136 -10.04 -10.71 10.66
N LEU A 137 -8.96 -11.26 10.09
CA LEU A 137 -8.32 -10.66 8.93
C LEU A 137 -9.32 -10.60 7.76
N PRO A 138 -9.31 -9.51 6.97
CA PRO A 138 -10.11 -9.47 5.76
C PRO A 138 -9.66 -10.54 4.77
N GLU A 139 -10.54 -10.88 3.81
CA GLU A 139 -10.20 -11.80 2.72
C GLU A 139 -8.97 -11.33 1.94
N TYR A 140 -8.88 -10.02 1.68
CA TYR A 140 -7.76 -9.38 1.00
C TYR A 140 -6.92 -8.60 2.01
N LEU A 141 -5.66 -8.98 2.13
CA LEU A 141 -4.69 -8.33 3.03
C LEU A 141 -3.97 -7.16 2.37
N GLY A 142 -3.94 -7.13 1.04
CA GLY A 142 -3.30 -6.09 0.27
C GLY A 142 -4.30 -5.32 -0.58
N LYS A 143 -4.18 -4.00 -0.56
CA LYS A 143 -5.01 -3.13 -1.40
C LYS A 143 -4.20 -1.99 -1.99
N ILE A 144 -4.28 -1.82 -3.30
CA ILE A 144 -3.70 -0.66 -4.01
C ILE A 144 -4.84 0.12 -4.63
N THR A 145 -4.90 1.41 -4.36
CA THR A 145 -5.88 2.31 -4.99
C THR A 145 -5.17 3.51 -5.58
N PHE A 146 -5.45 3.82 -6.84
CA PHE A 146 -5.05 5.05 -7.51
C PHE A 146 -6.26 5.96 -7.62
N TRP A 147 -6.05 7.27 -7.46
CA TRP A 147 -7.03 8.32 -7.71
C TRP A 147 -6.54 9.22 -8.84
N PHE A 148 -7.30 9.24 -9.93
CA PHE A 148 -7.09 10.12 -11.08
C PHE A 148 -8.19 11.19 -11.12
N SER A 149 -7.81 12.46 -10.94
CA SER A 149 -8.79 13.55 -10.88
C SER A 149 -9.49 13.82 -12.20
N LYS A 150 -10.83 13.89 -12.15
CA LYS A 150 -11.69 14.25 -13.28
C LYS A 150 -11.55 15.71 -13.73
N GLN A 151 -10.87 16.56 -12.97
CA GLN A 151 -10.52 17.92 -13.39
C GLN A 151 -9.60 17.94 -14.63
N ARG A 152 -9.08 16.78 -15.03
CA ARG A 152 -8.22 16.58 -16.19
C ARG A 152 -8.89 15.59 -17.14
N LYS A 153 -8.55 15.67 -18.43
CA LYS A 153 -8.93 14.62 -19.37
C LYS A 153 -8.30 13.29 -18.93
N ILE A 154 -9.14 12.31 -18.66
CA ILE A 154 -8.72 10.97 -18.25
C ILE A 154 -8.58 10.12 -19.51
N ASP A 155 -7.45 9.43 -19.61
CA ASP A 155 -7.20 8.45 -20.66
C ASP A 155 -7.62 7.07 -20.15
N MET A 156 -8.85 6.68 -20.46
CA MET A 156 -9.39 5.39 -20.03
C MET A 156 -8.60 4.22 -20.61
N VAL A 157 -8.11 4.32 -21.85
CA VAL A 157 -7.31 3.25 -22.47
C VAL A 157 -6.02 3.02 -21.67
N PHE A 158 -5.37 4.10 -21.23
CA PHE A 158 -4.22 4.00 -20.32
C PHE A 158 -4.59 3.33 -18.98
N LEU A 159 -5.72 3.71 -18.37
CA LEU A 159 -6.15 3.15 -17.09
C LEU A 159 -6.49 1.66 -17.17
N GLU A 160 -7.19 1.24 -18.23
CA GLU A 160 -7.51 -0.16 -18.46
C GLU A 160 -6.24 -1.00 -18.63
N GLN A 161 -5.28 -0.51 -19.43
CA GLN A 161 -4.01 -1.20 -19.60
C GLN A 161 -3.22 -1.25 -18.29
N LEU A 162 -3.18 -0.15 -17.54
CA LEU A 162 -2.56 -0.11 -16.23
C LEU A 162 -3.19 -1.12 -15.27
N LEU A 163 -4.52 -1.24 -15.25
CA LEU A 163 -5.20 -2.19 -14.36
C LEU A 163 -4.79 -3.62 -14.71
N ARG A 164 -4.83 -3.99 -15.99
CA ARG A 164 -4.47 -5.34 -16.46
C ARG A 164 -3.01 -5.67 -16.20
N ASP A 165 -2.11 -4.73 -16.49
CA ASP A 165 -0.67 -4.90 -16.27
C ASP A 165 -0.36 -5.05 -14.80
N LEU A 166 -0.96 -4.22 -13.93
CA LEU A 166 -0.78 -4.28 -12.49
C LEU A 166 -1.34 -5.60 -11.91
N CYS A 167 -2.54 -6.01 -12.33
CA CYS A 167 -3.13 -7.27 -11.87
C CYS A 167 -2.29 -8.48 -12.27
N THR A 168 -1.80 -8.50 -13.52
CA THR A 168 -0.93 -9.57 -14.00
C THR A 168 0.42 -9.56 -13.29
N TYR A 169 1.03 -8.38 -13.11
CA TYR A 169 2.34 -8.24 -12.51
C TYR A 169 2.36 -8.62 -11.03
N LEU A 170 1.26 -8.41 -10.32
CA LEU A 170 1.14 -8.67 -8.88
C LEU A 170 0.33 -9.92 -8.54
N ASP A 171 -0.12 -10.68 -9.55
CA ASP A 171 -0.98 -11.85 -9.34
C ASP A 171 -2.22 -11.48 -8.50
N ALA A 172 -2.86 -10.35 -8.83
CA ALA A 172 -3.97 -9.80 -8.05
C ALA A 172 -5.23 -10.68 -8.14
N ASP A 173 -6.03 -10.68 -7.07
CA ASP A 173 -7.25 -11.47 -6.96
C ASP A 173 -8.51 -10.71 -7.40
N ASN A 174 -8.42 -9.38 -7.48
CA ASN A 174 -9.49 -8.50 -7.93
C ASN A 174 -8.88 -7.23 -8.52
N GLY A 175 -9.54 -6.68 -9.54
CA GLY A 175 -9.10 -5.47 -10.23
C GLY A 175 -10.28 -4.74 -10.86
N ILE A 176 -10.50 -3.49 -10.46
CA ILE A 176 -11.63 -2.69 -10.93
C ILE A 176 -11.22 -1.25 -11.25
N ILE A 177 -11.95 -0.62 -12.17
CA ILE A 177 -12.01 0.82 -12.34
C ILE A 177 -13.41 1.28 -11.96
N PHE A 178 -13.52 2.29 -11.12
CA PHE A 178 -14.82 2.82 -10.71
C PHE A 178 -14.79 4.34 -10.59
N ASP A 179 -15.95 4.95 -10.75
CA ASP A 179 -16.18 6.36 -10.51
C ASP A 179 -16.40 6.60 -9.01
N GLN A 180 -15.58 7.44 -8.37
CA GLN A 180 -15.68 7.67 -6.93
C GLN A 180 -16.92 8.49 -6.52
N ASP A 181 -17.50 9.29 -7.41
CA ASP A 181 -18.69 10.10 -7.08
C ASP A 181 -19.97 9.25 -7.09
N THR A 182 -20.05 8.27 -8.00
CA THR A 182 -21.26 7.47 -8.24
C THR A 182 -21.16 6.03 -7.74
N ASP A 183 -19.96 5.59 -7.34
CA ASP A 183 -19.62 4.19 -7.07
C ASP A 183 -19.87 3.24 -8.26
N GLU A 184 -20.03 3.79 -9.48
CA GLU A 184 -20.25 3.00 -10.69
C GLU A 184 -18.96 2.28 -11.10
N ILE A 185 -19.04 0.96 -11.27
CA ILE A 185 -17.95 0.15 -11.82
C ILE A 185 -17.91 0.35 -13.34
N LEU A 186 -16.82 0.95 -13.82
CA LEU A 186 -16.58 1.23 -15.23
C LEU A 186 -15.87 0.07 -15.94
N LEU A 187 -15.08 -0.70 -15.18
CA LEU A 187 -14.45 -1.93 -15.65
C LEU A 187 -14.23 -2.87 -14.46
N ASP A 188 -14.56 -4.14 -14.67
CA ASP A 188 -14.15 -5.26 -13.82
C ASP A 188 -13.43 -6.28 -14.72
N ILE A 189 -12.28 -6.80 -14.28
CA ILE A 189 -11.48 -7.74 -15.08
C ILE A 189 -11.44 -9.16 -14.50
N PHE A 190 -12.25 -9.45 -13.47
CA PHE A 190 -12.44 -10.79 -12.90
C PHE A 190 -13.89 -11.25 -12.94
#